data_AF-A0A952SGH2-F1
#
_entry.id   AF-A0A952SGH2-F1
#
_cell.length_a   1.000
_cell.length_b   1.000
_cell.length_c   1.000
_cell.angle_alpha   90.00
_cell.angle_beta   90.00
_cell.angle_gamma   90.00
#
_symmetry.space_group_name_H-M   'P 1'
#
loop_
_entity.id
_entity.type
_entity.pdbx_description
1 polymer ?
#
loop_
_entity_poly.entity_id
_entity_poly.type
_entity_poly.pdbx_seq_one_letter_code
_entity_poly.pdbx_strand_id
1 'polypeptide(L)'
;MSAPDSGSRAEIVRLTKAAGEAAQQGRWDEVIQCYSERGLLLASFSDSTLPTDELLSMDDELRDRIHTAQALIEHLLVEAQMTKRQVQGLRQRLAPQPSGPETVSIDA
;
A
#
# COMPACT_ATOMS: atom_id res chain seq x y z
N MET A 1 -7.20 41.29 15.30
CA MET A 1 -6.91 40.52 14.07
C MET A 1 -7.17 39.06 14.40
N SER A 2 -8.38 38.58 14.14
CA SER A 2 -8.79 37.19 14.40
C SER A 2 -9.41 36.65 13.12
N ALA A 3 -8.58 36.08 12.25
CA ALA A 3 -8.98 35.37 11.03
C ALA A 3 -8.11 34.13 10.67
N PRO A 4 -7.28 33.51 11.56
CA PRO A 4 -6.55 32.30 11.17
C PRO A 4 -7.40 31.02 11.22
N ASP A 5 -8.41 30.93 12.09
CA ASP A 5 -9.08 29.66 12.41
C ASP A 5 -10.00 29.15 11.29
N SER A 6 -10.66 30.04 10.56
CA SER A 6 -11.51 29.64 9.43
C SER A 6 -10.70 29.08 8.25
N GLY A 7 -9.47 29.58 8.05
CA GLY A 7 -8.56 29.10 7.01
C GLY A 7 -8.03 27.70 7.32
N SER A 8 -7.58 27.48 8.56
CA SER A 8 -7.09 26.17 9.01
C SER A 8 -8.17 25.09 8.98
N ARG A 9 -9.43 25.43 9.30
CA ARG A 9 -10.57 24.49 9.17
C ARG A 9 -10.80 24.05 7.72
N ALA A 10 -10.89 25.02 6.80
CA ALA A 10 -11.13 24.73 5.39
C ALA A 10 -10.00 23.85 4.83
N GLU A 11 -8.77 24.11 5.26
CA GLU A 11 -7.60 23.37 4.85
C GLU A 11 -7.59 21.94 5.39
N ILE A 12 -7.96 21.71 6.66
CA ILE A 12 -8.12 20.36 7.22
C ILE A 12 -9.11 19.53 6.38
N VAL A 13 -10.26 20.11 6.04
CA VAL A 13 -11.27 19.44 5.20
C VAL A 13 -10.73 19.16 3.80
N ARG A 14 -10.03 20.13 3.20
CA ARG A 14 -9.41 19.99 1.88
C ARG A 14 -8.38 18.86 1.86
N LEU A 15 -7.52 18.79 2.88
CA LEU A 15 -6.50 17.74 3.01
C LEU A 15 -7.11 16.35 3.17
N THR A 16 -8.18 16.21 3.98
CA THR A 16 -8.90 14.93 4.10
C THR A 16 -9.54 14.51 2.75
N LYS A 17 -10.09 15.45 1.98
CA LYS A 17 -10.64 15.16 0.64
C LYS A 17 -9.55 14.73 -0.34
N ALA A 18 -8.47 15.49 -0.39
CA ALA A 18 -7.32 15.19 -1.25
C ALA A 18 -6.70 13.82 -0.92
N ALA A 19 -6.62 13.46 0.36
CA ALA A 19 -6.15 12.13 0.76
C ALA A 19 -7.08 11.01 0.25
N GLY A 20 -8.40 11.19 0.35
CA GLY A 20 -9.37 10.24 -0.20
C GLY A 20 -9.22 10.06 -1.72
N GLU A 21 -9.07 11.15 -2.45
CA GLU A 21 -8.84 11.13 -3.91
C GLU A 21 -7.51 10.47 -4.29
N ALA A 22 -6.44 10.74 -3.54
CA ALA A 22 -5.14 10.11 -3.74
C ALA A 22 -5.19 8.60 -3.47
N ALA A 23 -5.87 8.18 -2.39
CA ALA A 23 -6.05 6.79 -2.05
C ALA A 23 -6.86 6.03 -3.11
N GLN A 24 -7.91 6.65 -3.66
CA GLN A 24 -8.69 6.07 -4.77
C GLN A 24 -7.83 5.80 -6.01
N GLN A 25 -6.73 6.54 -6.17
CA GLN A 25 -5.79 6.43 -7.29
C GLN A 25 -4.52 5.65 -6.91
N GLY A 26 -4.46 5.07 -5.71
CA GLY A 26 -3.30 4.31 -5.22
C GLY A 26 -2.05 5.14 -4.96
N ARG A 27 -2.18 6.47 -4.85
CA ARG A 27 -1.05 7.38 -4.59
C ARG A 27 -0.80 7.52 -3.10
N TRP A 28 -0.22 6.48 -2.51
CA TRP A 28 -0.04 6.38 -1.05
C TRP A 28 0.91 7.43 -0.47
N ASP A 29 1.93 7.86 -1.21
CA ASP A 29 2.83 8.93 -0.76
C ASP A 29 2.09 10.26 -0.58
N GLU A 30 1.17 10.58 -1.50
CA GLU A 30 0.30 11.77 -1.38
C GLU A 30 -0.67 11.65 -0.19
N VAL A 31 -1.17 10.46 0.10
CA VAL A 31 -2.00 10.21 1.31
C VAL A 31 -1.19 10.52 2.56
N ILE A 32 0.06 10.03 2.65
CA ILE A 32 0.95 10.29 3.79
C ILE A 32 1.21 11.78 3.94
N GLN A 33 1.51 12.47 2.83
CA GLN A 33 1.72 13.92 2.83
C GLN A 33 0.48 14.67 3.35
N CYS A 34 -0.71 14.35 2.84
CA CYS A 34 -1.96 14.98 3.27
C CYS A 34 -2.21 14.81 4.77
N TYR A 35 -1.99 13.61 5.33
CA TYR A 35 -2.17 13.38 6.78
C TYR A 35 -1.08 14.03 7.62
N SER A 36 0.15 14.14 7.11
CA SER A 36 1.23 14.85 7.79
C SER A 36 0.89 16.33 7.94
N GLU A 37 0.47 16.98 6.84
CA GLU A 37 0.06 18.38 6.83
C GLU A 37 -1.20 18.62 7.69
N ARG A 38 -2.19 17.73 7.61
CA ARG A 38 -3.41 17.79 8.42
C ARG A 38 -3.10 17.67 9.92
N GLY A 39 -2.18 16.78 10.29
CA GLY A 39 -1.74 16.58 11.67
C GLY A 39 -1.11 17.85 12.26
N LEU A 40 -0.28 18.55 11.48
CA LEU A 40 0.30 19.83 11.89
C LEU A 40 -0.78 20.89 12.13
N LEU A 41 -1.76 21.00 11.22
CA LEU A 41 -2.86 21.95 11.37
C LEU A 41 -3.69 21.63 12.62
N LEU A 42 -4.09 20.38 12.80
CA LEU A 42 -4.86 19.92 13.97
C LEU A 42 -4.12 20.19 15.28
N ALA A 43 -2.79 19.98 15.33
CA ALA A 43 -2.00 20.25 16.53
C ALA A 43 -1.97 21.74 16.92
N SER A 44 -2.11 22.64 15.94
CA SER A 44 -2.22 24.08 16.15
C SER A 44 -3.66 24.60 16.27
N PHE A 45 -4.66 23.73 16.03
CA PHE A 45 -6.06 24.11 15.94
C PHE A 45 -6.69 24.16 17.34
N SER A 46 -7.17 25.34 17.73
CA SER A 46 -7.74 25.57 19.08
C SER A 46 -9.28 25.65 19.07
N ASP A 47 -9.91 25.59 17.90
CA ASP A 47 -11.34 25.83 17.71
C ASP A 47 -12.15 24.51 17.73
N SER A 48 -13.29 24.52 18.42
CA SER A 48 -14.19 23.36 18.59
C SER A 48 -15.20 23.20 17.43
N THR A 49 -15.14 24.04 16.40
CA THR A 49 -16.12 24.04 15.30
C THR A 49 -15.79 23.13 14.11
N LEU A 50 -14.81 22.24 14.23
CA LEU A 50 -14.51 21.27 13.16
C LEU A 50 -15.73 20.39 12.86
N PRO A 51 -15.98 20.05 11.58
CA PRO A 51 -17.02 19.09 11.21
C PRO A 51 -16.52 17.66 11.52
N THR A 52 -16.41 17.33 12.80
CA THR A 52 -15.76 16.11 13.29
C THR A 52 -16.40 14.85 12.70
N ASP A 53 -17.73 14.78 12.65
CA ASP A 53 -18.43 13.61 12.12
C ASP A 53 -18.13 13.37 10.62
N GLU A 54 -18.09 14.44 9.82
CA GLU A 54 -17.74 14.35 8.40
C GLU A 54 -16.27 13.90 8.23
N LEU A 55 -15.35 14.50 9.00
CA LEU A 55 -13.94 14.14 8.95
C LEU A 55 -13.69 12.69 9.38
N LEU A 56 -14.36 12.22 10.43
CA LEU A 56 -14.26 10.83 10.89
C LEU A 56 -14.82 9.87 9.86
N SER A 57 -15.96 10.17 9.25
CA SER A 57 -16.54 9.35 8.18
C SER A 57 -15.55 9.20 7.01
N MET A 58 -14.89 10.28 6.62
CA MET A 58 -13.89 10.24 5.56
C MET A 58 -12.62 9.47 5.96
N ASP A 59 -12.16 9.64 7.20
CA ASP A 59 -11.02 8.92 7.76
C ASP A 59 -11.31 7.40 7.83
N ASP A 60 -12.54 7.01 8.14
CA ASP A 60 -12.99 5.60 8.15
C ASP A 60 -13.04 5.00 6.74
N GLU A 61 -13.60 5.72 5.76
CA GLU A 61 -13.56 5.27 4.35
C GLU A 61 -12.13 5.08 3.85
N LEU A 62 -11.21 5.99 4.22
CA LEU A 62 -9.81 5.85 3.85
C LEU A 62 -9.18 4.62 4.52
N ARG A 63 -9.47 4.40 5.81
CA ARG A 63 -8.98 3.23 6.55
C ARG A 63 -9.42 1.93 5.86
N ASP A 64 -10.67 1.83 5.44
CA ASP A 64 -11.20 0.66 4.72
C ASP A 64 -10.48 0.44 3.39
N ARG A 65 -10.19 1.51 2.64
CA ARG A 65 -9.39 1.44 1.40
C ARG A 65 -7.98 0.94 1.67
N ILE A 66 -7.33 1.42 2.75
CA ILE A 66 -5.98 0.97 3.14
C ILE A 66 -5.98 -0.52 3.47
N HIS A 67 -6.93 -0.99 4.28
CA HIS A 67 -7.04 -2.41 4.61
C HIS A 67 -7.28 -3.27 3.36
N THR A 68 -8.12 -2.80 2.45
CA THR A 68 -8.37 -3.49 1.18
C THR A 68 -7.09 -3.59 0.34
N ALA A 69 -6.33 -2.50 0.23
CA ALA A 69 -5.06 -2.49 -0.49
C ALA A 69 -4.02 -3.44 0.15
N GLN A 70 -3.93 -3.46 1.48
CA GLN A 70 -3.04 -4.38 2.21
C GLN A 70 -3.39 -5.84 1.92
N ALA A 71 -4.67 -6.22 2.03
CA ALA A 71 -5.12 -7.58 1.74
C ALA A 71 -4.80 -8.01 0.29
N LEU A 72 -4.97 -7.10 -0.68
CA LEU A 72 -4.62 -7.35 -2.07
C LEU A 72 -3.11 -7.55 -2.26
N ILE A 73 -2.27 -6.72 -1.62
CA ILE A 73 -0.81 -6.86 -1.68
C ILE A 73 -0.37 -8.20 -1.07
N GLU A 74 -0.91 -8.55 0.09
CA GLU A 74 -0.62 -9.84 0.73
C GLU A 74 -0.97 -11.02 -0.17
N HIS A 75 -2.16 -10.98 -0.80
CA HIS A 75 -2.58 -11.99 -1.76
C HIS A 75 -1.61 -12.09 -2.95
N LEU A 76 -1.27 -10.96 -3.57
CA LEU A 76 -0.32 -10.91 -4.70
C LEU A 76 1.07 -11.44 -4.32
N LEU A 77 1.54 -11.17 -3.11
CA LEU A 77 2.81 -11.70 -2.61
C LEU A 77 2.77 -13.22 -2.47
N VAL A 78 1.67 -13.78 -1.97
CA VAL A 78 1.48 -15.24 -1.90
C VAL A 78 1.48 -15.85 -3.30
N GLU A 79 0.74 -15.28 -4.25
CA GLU A 79 0.70 -15.75 -5.63
C GLU A 79 2.10 -15.71 -6.27
N ALA A 80 2.82 -14.60 -6.14
CA ALA A 80 4.17 -14.45 -6.66
C ALA A 80 5.14 -15.51 -6.09
N GLN A 81 5.03 -15.81 -4.79
CA GLN A 81 5.83 -16.88 -4.17
C GLN A 81 5.49 -18.26 -4.74
N MET A 82 4.21 -18.55 -4.97
CA MET A 82 3.77 -19.81 -5.56
C MET A 82 4.28 -19.96 -7.00
N THR A 83 4.15 -18.92 -7.82
CA THR A 83 4.72 -18.91 -9.18
C THR A 83 6.24 -19.11 -9.16
N LYS A 84 6.95 -18.44 -8.25
CA LYS A 84 8.41 -18.61 -8.09
C LYS A 84 8.77 -20.07 -7.79
N ARG A 85 8.07 -20.73 -6.87
CA ARG A 85 8.30 -22.14 -6.53
C ARG A 85 8.01 -23.07 -7.70
N GLN A 86 6.92 -22.83 -8.43
CA GLN A 86 6.58 -23.61 -9.63
C GLN A 86 7.68 -23.51 -10.69
N VAL A 87 8.14 -22.30 -11.00
CA VAL A 87 9.24 -22.09 -11.96
C VAL A 87 10.53 -22.77 -11.50
N GLN A 88 10.85 -22.70 -10.21
CA GLN A 88 12.02 -23.40 -9.66
C GLN A 88 11.90 -24.92 -9.80
N GLY A 89 10.73 -25.51 -9.51
CA GLY A 89 10.48 -26.93 -9.67
C GLY A 89 10.57 -27.38 -11.13
N LEU A 90 10.06 -26.58 -12.08
CA LEU A 90 10.20 -26.85 -13.51
C LEU A 90 11.67 -26.83 -13.95
N ARG A 91 12.45 -25.84 -13.51
CA ARG A 91 13.88 -25.76 -13.81
C ARG A 91 14.66 -26.96 -13.29
N GLN A 92 14.35 -27.44 -12.08
CA GLN A 92 14.98 -28.64 -11.52
C GLN A 92 14.69 -29.89 -12.34
N ARG A 93 13.46 -30.04 -12.84
CA ARG A 93 13.04 -31.19 -13.65
C ARG A 93 13.62 -31.19 -15.07
N LEU A 94 13.89 -30.00 -15.61
CA LEU A 94 14.45 -29.81 -16.95
C LEU A 94 15.98 -29.75 -16.95
N ALA A 95 16.62 -29.71 -15.78
CA ALA A 95 18.07 -29.75 -15.68
C ALA A 95 18.59 -31.06 -16.29
N PRO A 96 19.59 -31.02 -17.19
CA PRO A 96 20.16 -32.23 -17.76
C PRO A 96 20.68 -33.12 -16.65
N GLN A 97 20.21 -34.37 -16.60
CA GLN A 97 20.86 -35.39 -15.80
C GLN A 97 22.30 -35.52 -16.30
N PRO A 98 23.33 -35.45 -15.42
CA PRO A 98 24.67 -35.77 -15.84
C PRO A 98 24.66 -37.23 -16.26
N SER A 99 24.72 -37.48 -17.57
CA SER A 99 25.01 -38.80 -18.12
C SER A 99 26.35 -39.23 -17.50
N GLY A 100 26.29 -40.15 -16.53
CA GLY A 100 27.49 -40.76 -15.98
C GLY A 100 28.35 -41.31 -17.12
N PRO A 101 29.68 -41.36 -16.98
CA PRO A 101 30.55 -41.85 -18.04
C PRO A 101 30.10 -43.25 -18.41
N GLU A 102 29.62 -43.40 -19.65
CA GLU A 102 29.23 -44.67 -20.23
C GLU A 102 30.51 -45.50 -20.34
N THR A 103 30.77 -46.34 -19.33
CA THR A 103 31.87 -47.29 -19.37
C THR A 103 31.49 -48.36 -20.39
N VAL A 104 31.85 -48.12 -21.65
CA VAL A 104 31.83 -49.13 -22.69
C VAL A 104 32.85 -50.19 -22.30
N SER A 105 32.39 -51.29 -21.70
CA SER A 105 33.22 -52.46 -21.44
C SER A 105 33.42 -53.17 -22.77
N ILE A 106 34.61 -53.03 -23.34
CA ILE A 106 35.04 -53.81 -24.49
C ILE A 106 35.65 -55.10 -23.92
N ASP A 107 34.90 -56.20 -24.01
CA ASP A 107 35.45 -57.54 -23.74
C ASP A 107 36.44 -57.89 -24.86
N ALA A 108 37.65 -58.31 -24.46
CA ALA A 108 38.74 -58.76 -25.33
C ALA A 108 39.02 -60.25 -25.09
#